data_AF-A0AA37GI45-F1
#
_entry.id   AF-A0AA37GI45-F1
#
_cell.length_a   1.000
_cell.length_b   1.000
_cell.length_c   1.000
_cell.angle_alpha   90.00
_cell.angle_beta   90.00
_cell.angle_gamma   90.00
#
_symmetry.space_group_name_H-M   'P 1'
#
loop_
_entity.id
_entity.type
_entity.pdbx_description
1 polymer ?
#
loop_
_entity_poly.entity_id
_entity_poly.type
_entity_poly.pdbx_seq_one_letter_code
_entity_poly.pdbx_strand_id
1 'polypeptide(L)'
;MRFGSSLSVIRPLAFVDPLVGSQGGGNVFAGATLPYGLAKAVADVDGEKTGGFATDGSNVTGFSIVHDSGTGGNPSLGNFPLFPQVCPGDELNNCRFRIGDRATQYDLNKTVAEPGYFSIEMASGVKADMTVSEHAALMRFRFPSGDEHPLMLLDLTDLWASRQNASVQVDTPTGRMLGNGTFLPSFGAGSYALHYCVDFFGAKVFDTGVWVNNRAGNEPKELTITRGFNMFYLEGGGFVRFKELTDNTITARVGVSFKNSNQACRNAEKEIPDPLNNFDSLVKSAKDTWREKLGPVSIKAGGATEDVQKSFWSGLYRNMISPQNYTGENPYWDSGIPYFDSFYW
;
A
#
# COMPACT_ATOMS: atom_id res chain seq x y z
N MET A 1 -41.63 -12.18 36.83
CA MET A 1 -41.24 -12.00 35.41
C MET A 1 -39.85 -11.38 35.38
N ARG A 2 -38.84 -12.11 34.89
CA ARG A 2 -37.46 -11.61 34.75
C ARG A 2 -37.41 -10.68 33.54
N PHE A 3 -36.91 -9.46 33.76
CA PHE A 3 -36.55 -8.54 32.69
C PHE A 3 -35.48 -9.19 31.81
N GLY A 4 -35.74 -9.29 30.51
CA GLY A 4 -34.76 -9.73 29.53
C GLY A 4 -33.62 -8.72 29.48
N SER A 5 -32.41 -9.18 29.78
CA SER A 5 -31.18 -8.42 29.56
C SER A 5 -31.10 -8.04 28.08
N SER A 6 -31.04 -6.75 27.77
CA SER A 6 -30.66 -6.30 26.44
C SER A 6 -29.30 -6.93 26.11
N LEU A 7 -29.25 -7.77 25.08
CA LEU A 7 -27.98 -8.20 24.52
C LEU A 7 -27.24 -6.92 24.11
N SER A 8 -26.13 -6.61 24.78
CA SER A 8 -25.22 -5.58 24.31
C SER A 8 -24.83 -5.96 22.89
N VAL A 9 -25.24 -5.16 21.91
CA VAL A 9 -24.87 -5.38 20.51
C VAL A 9 -23.34 -5.29 20.45
N ILE A 10 -22.68 -6.44 20.37
CA ILE A 10 -21.24 -6.52 20.12
C ILE A 10 -21.01 -5.82 18.80
N ARG A 11 -20.10 -4.84 18.77
CA ARG A 11 -19.66 -4.19 17.53
C ARG A 11 -18.46 -4.99 17.03
N PRO A 12 -18.61 -5.89 16.04
CA PRO A 12 -17.56 -6.84 15.66
C PRO A 12 -16.25 -6.15 15.29
N LEU A 13 -16.38 -5.01 14.59
CA LEU A 13 -15.24 -4.23 14.11
C LEU A 13 -14.33 -3.72 15.24
N ALA A 14 -14.85 -3.51 16.44
CA ALA A 14 -14.07 -3.05 17.59
C ALA A 14 -13.13 -4.13 18.17
N PHE A 15 -13.34 -5.39 17.79
CA PHE A 15 -12.50 -6.52 18.20
C PHE A 15 -11.56 -6.99 17.07
N VAL A 16 -11.61 -6.37 15.90
CA VAL A 16 -10.69 -6.70 14.83
C VAL A 16 -9.39 -5.95 15.05
N ASP A 17 -8.30 -6.69 15.22
CA ASP A 17 -6.94 -6.19 15.31
C ASP A 17 -6.12 -6.76 14.14
N PRO A 18 -5.87 -5.97 13.08
CA PRO A 18 -5.08 -6.40 11.93
C PRO A 18 -3.62 -6.74 12.28
N LEU A 19 -3.05 -6.17 13.37
CA LEU A 19 -1.65 -6.40 13.76
C LEU A 19 -1.42 -7.79 14.35
N VAL A 20 -2.46 -8.49 14.84
CA VAL A 20 -2.31 -9.86 15.37
C VAL A 20 -1.75 -10.79 14.29
N GLY A 21 -0.56 -11.34 14.50
CA GLY A 21 0.13 -12.21 13.52
C GLY A 21 1.01 -11.45 12.51
N SER A 22 1.19 -10.15 12.66
CA SER A 22 2.18 -9.35 11.90
C SER A 22 3.63 -9.54 12.39
N GLN A 23 3.85 -10.41 13.37
CA GLN A 23 5.18 -10.81 13.84
C GLN A 23 5.13 -12.27 14.26
N GLY A 24 6.28 -12.93 14.30
CA GLY A 24 6.40 -14.32 14.74
C GLY A 24 5.98 -15.31 13.65
N GLY A 25 6.15 -14.93 12.38
CA GLY A 25 5.97 -15.82 11.23
C GLY A 25 4.51 -16.02 10.79
N GLY A 26 3.59 -15.18 11.25
CA GLY A 26 2.20 -15.19 10.77
C GLY A 26 2.05 -14.62 9.36
N ASN A 27 2.94 -13.70 8.95
CA ASN A 27 2.98 -13.07 7.62
C ASN A 27 1.64 -12.44 7.17
N VAL A 28 0.80 -12.02 8.12
CA VAL A 28 -0.52 -11.47 7.80
C VAL A 28 -0.41 -10.09 7.15
N PHE A 29 -1.36 -9.75 6.28
CA PHE A 29 -1.52 -8.37 5.84
C PHE A 29 -2.18 -7.55 6.96
N ALA A 30 -1.55 -6.44 7.35
CA ALA A 30 -1.99 -5.59 8.45
C ALA A 30 -2.50 -4.19 8.03
N GLY A 31 -2.53 -3.90 6.72
CA GLY A 31 -2.89 -2.59 6.21
C GLY A 31 -4.38 -2.37 5.94
N ALA A 32 -4.66 -1.29 5.20
CA ALA A 32 -5.99 -0.96 4.74
C ALA A 32 -6.38 -1.82 3.53
N THR A 33 -7.53 -2.51 3.62
CA THR A 33 -8.13 -3.23 2.50
C THR A 33 -9.64 -3.36 2.69
N LEU A 34 -10.38 -3.61 1.61
CA LEU A 34 -11.78 -4.05 1.64
C LEU A 34 -11.87 -5.58 1.80
N PRO A 35 -13.02 -6.14 2.19
CA PRO A 35 -13.23 -7.58 2.08
C PRO A 35 -12.97 -8.05 0.66
N TYR A 36 -12.00 -8.95 0.51
CA TYR A 36 -11.49 -9.48 -0.76
C TYR A 36 -10.94 -8.42 -1.72
N GLY A 37 -10.66 -7.20 -1.25
CA GLY A 37 -10.21 -6.11 -2.11
C GLY A 37 -8.84 -6.38 -2.72
N LEU A 38 -8.66 -5.97 -3.98
CA LEU A 38 -7.37 -5.97 -4.68
C LEU A 38 -6.39 -4.97 -4.05
N ALA A 39 -6.88 -3.75 -3.77
CA ALA A 39 -6.07 -2.75 -3.09
C ALA A 39 -5.83 -3.12 -1.62
N LYS A 40 -4.56 -3.18 -1.26
CA LYS A 40 -4.01 -3.56 0.04
C LYS A 40 -2.89 -2.60 0.39
N ALA A 41 -3.25 -1.45 0.95
CA ALA A 41 -2.34 -0.35 1.22
C ALA A 41 -1.71 -0.46 2.61
N VAL A 42 -0.38 -0.55 2.67
CA VAL A 42 0.38 -0.63 3.92
C VAL A 42 1.80 -0.06 3.74
N ALA A 43 2.53 0.10 4.84
CA ALA A 43 3.97 0.34 4.81
C ALA A 43 4.74 -0.98 4.54
N ASP A 44 5.80 -0.90 3.75
CA ASP A 44 6.62 -2.04 3.35
C ASP A 44 7.88 -2.09 4.23
N VAL A 45 8.16 -3.23 4.89
CA VAL A 45 9.31 -3.38 5.79
C VAL A 45 10.43 -4.26 5.24
N ASP A 46 11.62 -4.20 5.84
CA ASP A 46 12.81 -4.97 5.42
C ASP A 46 13.02 -6.32 6.14
N GLY A 47 12.23 -6.67 7.17
CA GLY A 47 12.25 -7.97 7.86
C GLY A 47 11.09 -8.90 7.46
N GLU A 48 10.14 -9.19 8.37
CA GLU A 48 8.94 -10.02 8.09
C GLU A 48 7.99 -9.35 7.07
N LYS A 49 8.40 -9.32 5.79
CA LYS A 49 7.80 -8.47 4.76
C LYS A 49 6.79 -9.16 3.84
N THR A 50 6.45 -10.42 4.10
CA THR A 50 5.57 -11.19 3.20
C THR A 50 4.16 -10.62 3.12
N GLY A 51 3.65 -10.05 4.22
CA GLY A 51 2.40 -9.28 4.24
C GLY A 51 2.58 -7.77 4.02
N GLY A 52 3.76 -7.34 3.57
CA GLY A 52 4.18 -5.93 3.48
C GLY A 52 4.75 -5.38 4.79
N PHE A 53 3.99 -5.49 5.89
CA PHE A 53 4.33 -4.88 7.18
C PHE A 53 4.46 -5.88 8.32
N ALA A 54 5.41 -5.62 9.24
CA ALA A 54 5.55 -6.37 10.47
C ALA A 54 5.89 -5.49 11.68
N THR A 55 5.52 -6.00 12.86
CA THR A 55 5.76 -5.36 14.18
C THR A 55 7.04 -5.84 14.88
N ASP A 56 7.94 -6.47 14.11
CA ASP A 56 9.18 -7.14 14.56
C ASP A 56 10.38 -6.19 14.76
N GLY A 57 10.19 -4.87 14.66
CA GLY A 57 11.25 -3.86 14.74
C GLY A 57 11.97 -3.56 13.42
N SER A 58 11.48 -4.10 12.31
CA SER A 58 11.98 -3.79 10.96
C SER A 58 11.85 -2.31 10.60
N ASN A 59 12.63 -1.87 9.61
CA ASN A 59 12.52 -0.53 9.06
C ASN A 59 11.45 -0.49 7.97
N VAL A 60 10.75 0.65 7.85
CA VAL A 60 9.95 0.99 6.67
C VAL A 60 10.87 1.36 5.51
N THR A 61 10.58 0.82 4.34
CA THR A 61 11.34 1.01 3.10
C THR A 61 10.51 1.56 1.94
N GLY A 62 9.18 1.57 2.10
CA GLY A 62 8.23 1.93 1.05
C GLY A 62 6.79 1.90 1.53
N PHE A 63 5.87 2.27 0.65
CA PHE A 63 4.42 2.19 0.83
C PHE A 63 3.80 1.76 -0.49
N SER A 64 3.24 0.56 -0.56
CA SER A 64 2.63 0.03 -1.78
C SER A 64 1.19 -0.44 -1.53
N ILE A 65 0.49 -0.86 -2.60
CA ILE A 65 -0.97 -1.08 -2.57
C ILE A 65 -1.42 -2.47 -3.01
N VAL A 66 -0.50 -3.41 -3.18
CA VAL A 66 -0.80 -4.79 -3.56
C VAL A 66 0.04 -5.72 -2.70
N HIS A 67 -0.60 -6.65 -2.00
CA HIS A 67 0.06 -7.54 -1.04
C HIS A 67 -0.65 -8.89 -0.99
N ASP A 68 0.04 -9.90 -0.47
CA ASP A 68 -0.61 -11.13 -0.04
C ASP A 68 -0.73 -11.15 1.49
N SER A 69 -1.45 -12.14 2.02
CA SER A 69 -1.65 -12.31 3.45
C SER A 69 -1.47 -13.77 3.84
N GLY A 70 -0.53 -14.03 4.74
CA GLY A 70 -0.28 -15.35 5.32
C GLY A 70 0.53 -16.29 4.44
N THR A 71 1.16 -15.80 3.37
CA THR A 71 2.02 -16.61 2.51
C THR A 71 3.38 -16.88 3.18
N GLY A 72 4.03 -17.97 2.79
CA GLY A 72 5.41 -18.28 3.18
C GLY A 72 6.38 -18.10 2.02
N GLY A 73 7.65 -18.43 2.24
CA GLY A 73 8.67 -18.37 1.18
C GLY A 73 9.09 -16.93 0.85
N ASN A 74 9.28 -16.64 -0.43
CA ASN A 74 9.60 -15.29 -0.87
C ASN A 74 8.33 -14.43 -0.91
N PRO A 75 8.39 -13.14 -0.55
CA PRO A 75 7.25 -12.25 -0.72
C PRO A 75 6.82 -12.20 -2.19
N SER A 76 5.52 -12.02 -2.43
CA SER A 76 4.97 -11.59 -3.71
C SER A 76 4.41 -10.19 -3.56
N LEU A 77 4.27 -9.50 -4.69
CA LEU A 77 3.69 -8.16 -4.77
C LEU A 77 4.54 -7.11 -4.00
N GLY A 78 3.88 -6.13 -3.39
CA GLY A 78 4.49 -4.90 -2.89
C GLY A 78 5.18 -4.12 -4.02
N ASN A 79 4.54 -4.10 -5.18
CA ASN A 79 5.07 -3.46 -6.37
C ASN A 79 4.89 -1.94 -6.28
N PHE A 80 5.80 -1.22 -6.94
CA PHE A 80 5.73 0.23 -7.13
C PHE A 80 5.62 1.04 -5.82
N PRO A 81 6.43 0.74 -4.79
CA PRO A 81 6.30 1.44 -3.52
C PRO A 81 6.64 2.92 -3.68
N LEU A 82 5.82 3.74 -3.04
CA LEU A 82 6.12 5.14 -2.82
C LEU A 82 7.01 5.32 -1.60
N PHE A 83 7.88 6.33 -1.60
CA PHE A 83 8.62 6.71 -0.40
C PHE A 83 8.69 8.23 -0.24
N PRO A 84 8.14 8.80 0.85
CA PRO A 84 8.25 10.22 1.17
C PRO A 84 9.59 10.51 1.88
N GLN A 85 10.29 11.56 1.47
CA GLN A 85 11.50 12.00 2.16
C GLN A 85 11.76 13.50 1.98
N VAL A 86 12.61 14.06 2.85
CA VAL A 86 13.24 15.37 2.66
C VAL A 86 14.72 15.12 2.40
N CYS A 87 15.25 15.70 1.34
CA CYS A 87 16.64 15.48 0.95
C CYS A 87 17.57 16.38 1.79
N PRO A 88 18.68 15.86 2.33
CA PRO A 88 19.63 16.67 3.08
C PRO A 88 20.12 17.88 2.28
N GLY A 89 19.96 19.08 2.87
CA GLY A 89 20.32 20.35 2.24
C GLY A 89 19.43 20.73 1.06
N ASP A 90 18.28 20.06 0.88
CA ASP A 90 17.38 20.21 -0.27
C ASP A 90 18.07 19.90 -1.64
N GLU A 91 19.16 19.13 -1.59
CA GLU A 91 19.93 18.73 -2.75
C GLU A 91 19.48 17.35 -3.26
N LEU A 92 19.07 17.28 -4.53
CA LEU A 92 18.49 16.07 -5.13
C LEU A 92 19.42 14.85 -5.04
N ASN A 93 20.73 15.01 -5.25
CA ASN A 93 21.66 13.88 -5.21
C ASN A 93 22.11 13.50 -3.77
N ASN A 94 21.62 14.21 -2.75
CA ASN A 94 21.79 13.83 -1.35
C ASN A 94 20.59 13.02 -0.82
N CYS A 95 19.49 12.92 -1.57
CA CYS A 95 18.36 12.06 -1.21
C CYS A 95 18.81 10.59 -1.10
N ARG A 96 18.07 9.83 -0.30
CA ARG A 96 18.33 8.40 -0.10
C ARG A 96 17.44 7.63 -1.07
N PHE A 97 18.02 7.23 -2.19
CA PHE A 97 17.26 6.58 -3.26
C PHE A 97 17.15 5.08 -3.08
N ARG A 98 18.24 4.39 -2.71
CA ARG A 98 18.23 2.93 -2.57
C ARG A 98 17.38 2.49 -1.39
N ILE A 99 16.77 1.31 -1.50
CA ILE A 99 15.92 0.72 -0.46
C ILE A 99 16.63 0.66 0.89
N GLY A 100 17.88 0.16 0.90
CA GLY A 100 18.67 0.06 2.12
C GLY A 100 19.09 1.41 2.70
N ASP A 101 19.31 2.43 1.85
CA ASP A 101 19.73 3.76 2.31
C ASP A 101 18.55 4.52 2.93
N ARG A 102 17.36 4.38 2.35
CA ARG A 102 16.15 5.11 2.79
C ARG A 102 15.40 4.42 3.92
N ALA A 103 15.73 3.17 4.23
CA ALA A 103 15.17 2.40 5.33
C ALA A 103 15.15 3.25 6.62
N THR A 104 13.97 3.36 7.24
CA THR A 104 13.77 4.18 8.42
C THR A 104 12.91 3.48 9.47
N GLN A 105 13.27 3.63 10.74
CA GLN A 105 12.48 3.14 11.86
C GLN A 105 11.11 3.83 11.92
N TYR A 106 10.16 3.24 12.64
CA TYR A 106 8.84 3.81 12.90
C TYR A 106 8.49 3.69 14.38
N ASP A 107 7.53 4.50 14.83
CA ASP A 107 7.03 4.44 16.20
C ASP A 107 5.80 3.52 16.28
N LEU A 108 5.99 2.31 16.84
CA LEU A 108 4.90 1.33 17.00
C LEU A 108 3.73 1.87 17.81
N ASN A 109 3.96 2.78 18.78
CA ASN A 109 2.88 3.39 19.56
C ASN A 109 2.07 4.42 18.77
N LYS A 110 2.59 4.85 17.60
CA LYS A 110 1.91 5.72 16.64
C LYS A 110 1.49 4.99 15.38
N THR A 111 1.54 3.65 15.39
CA THR A 111 0.99 2.81 14.34
C THR A 111 -0.46 2.48 14.67
N VAL A 112 -1.37 2.72 13.73
CA VAL A 112 -2.79 2.38 13.85
C VAL A 112 -3.15 1.50 12.66
N ALA A 113 -3.67 0.31 12.94
CA ALA A 113 -4.25 -0.57 11.93
C ALA A 113 -5.69 -0.88 12.30
N GLU A 114 -6.61 -0.57 11.40
CA GLU A 114 -8.03 -0.82 11.55
C GLU A 114 -8.59 -1.32 10.21
N PRO A 115 -9.73 -2.03 10.18
CA PRO A 115 -10.37 -2.43 8.94
C PRO A 115 -10.61 -1.21 8.00
N GLY A 116 -9.87 -1.17 6.89
CA GLY A 116 -9.94 -0.11 5.88
C GLY A 116 -9.08 1.13 6.15
N TYR A 117 -8.26 1.16 7.20
CA TYR A 117 -7.39 2.29 7.52
C TYR A 117 -6.07 1.84 8.15
N PHE A 118 -4.97 2.42 7.67
CA PHE A 118 -3.64 2.22 8.23
C PHE A 118 -2.95 3.57 8.42
N SER A 119 -2.24 3.74 9.54
CA SER A 119 -1.48 4.96 9.86
C SER A 119 -0.17 4.59 10.52
N ILE A 120 0.88 5.33 10.22
CA ILE A 120 2.21 5.11 10.80
C ILE A 120 3.01 6.42 10.81
N GLU A 121 3.81 6.62 11.86
CA GLU A 121 4.76 7.73 11.93
C GLU A 121 6.19 7.19 11.89
N MET A 122 6.95 7.64 10.89
CA MET A 122 8.36 7.25 10.72
C MET A 122 9.27 8.11 11.61
N ALA A 123 10.46 7.61 11.92
CA ALA A 123 11.49 8.32 12.68
C ALA A 123 11.97 9.60 11.97
N SER A 124 11.75 9.72 10.66
CA SER A 124 11.95 10.96 9.88
C SER A 124 10.96 12.08 10.26
N GLY A 125 9.93 11.79 11.05
CA GLY A 125 8.84 12.71 11.40
C GLY A 125 7.72 12.76 10.35
N VAL A 126 7.84 12.04 9.24
CA VAL A 126 6.76 11.91 8.26
C VAL A 126 5.69 10.95 8.79
N LYS A 127 4.45 11.41 8.79
CA LYS A 127 3.28 10.57 9.08
C LYS A 127 2.60 10.15 7.77
N ALA A 128 2.31 8.86 7.63
CA ALA A 128 1.57 8.31 6.51
C ALA A 128 0.19 7.82 6.98
N ASP A 129 -0.87 8.21 6.28
CA ASP A 129 -2.24 7.75 6.49
C ASP A 129 -2.77 7.14 5.19
N MET A 130 -3.38 5.96 5.24
CA MET A 130 -3.74 5.18 4.05
C MET A 130 -5.16 4.61 4.19
N THR A 131 -5.90 4.66 3.09
CA THR A 131 -7.19 3.98 2.93
C THR A 131 -7.36 3.53 1.48
N VAL A 132 -8.41 2.76 1.17
CA VAL A 132 -8.54 2.08 -0.12
C VAL A 132 -9.95 2.18 -0.71
N SER A 133 -10.02 2.03 -2.03
CA SER A 133 -11.18 1.55 -2.77
C SER A 133 -10.93 0.10 -3.22
N GLU A 134 -11.58 -0.39 -4.29
CA GLU A 134 -11.40 -1.78 -4.74
C GLU A 134 -10.03 -1.98 -5.42
N HIS A 135 -9.66 -1.09 -6.34
CA HIS A 135 -8.45 -1.19 -7.18
C HIS A 135 -7.44 -0.05 -6.96
N ALA A 136 -7.74 0.86 -6.02
CA ALA A 136 -6.92 2.03 -5.76
C ALA A 136 -6.78 2.31 -4.27
N ALA A 137 -5.76 3.08 -3.93
CA ALA A 137 -5.54 3.59 -2.58
C ALA A 137 -5.39 5.11 -2.59
N LEU A 138 -5.72 5.71 -1.44
CA LEU A 138 -5.43 7.09 -1.14
C LEU A 138 -4.49 7.15 0.06
N MET A 139 -3.32 7.75 -0.15
CA MET A 139 -2.29 7.93 0.87
C MET A 139 -2.08 9.42 1.14
N ARG A 140 -1.98 9.82 2.41
CA ARG A 140 -1.58 11.16 2.82
C ARG A 140 -0.25 11.08 3.54
N PHE A 141 0.73 11.82 3.07
CA PHE A 141 2.05 11.94 3.68
C PHE A 141 2.18 13.35 4.25
N ARG A 142 2.10 13.47 5.58
CA ARG A 142 2.30 14.72 6.29
C ARG A 142 3.76 14.82 6.71
N PHE A 143 4.45 15.81 6.16
CA PHE A 143 5.85 16.08 6.44
C PHE A 143 6.01 16.96 7.69
N PRO A 144 7.18 16.89 8.36
CA PRO A 144 7.59 17.94 9.29
C PRO A 144 7.56 19.31 8.60
N SER A 145 7.28 20.37 9.37
CA SER A 145 7.35 21.73 8.85
C SER A 145 8.79 22.10 8.49
N GLY A 146 8.98 22.71 7.33
CA GLY A 146 10.28 23.10 6.78
C GLY A 146 10.12 23.90 5.49
N ASP A 147 11.23 24.48 5.02
CA ASP A 147 11.28 25.27 3.77
C ASP A 147 11.84 24.46 2.60
N GLU A 148 12.23 23.19 2.84
CA GLU A 148 12.74 22.28 1.83
C GLU A 148 11.64 21.84 0.84
N HIS A 149 12.04 21.13 -0.22
CA HIS A 149 11.13 20.53 -1.20
C HIS A 149 10.96 19.03 -0.95
N PRO A 150 9.90 18.57 -0.25
CA PRO A 150 9.64 17.16 -0.03
C PRO A 150 9.61 16.38 -1.34
N LEU A 151 10.27 15.22 -1.33
CA LEU A 151 10.36 14.30 -2.45
C LEU A 151 9.44 13.11 -2.21
N MET A 152 8.58 12.82 -3.20
CA MET A 152 7.92 11.54 -3.36
C MET A 152 8.66 10.71 -4.40
N LEU A 153 9.20 9.59 -3.96
CA LEU A 153 9.85 8.59 -4.81
C LEU A 153 8.83 7.52 -5.20
N LEU A 154 8.95 6.99 -6.41
CA LEU A 154 8.38 5.70 -6.81
C LEU A 154 9.53 4.75 -7.17
N ASP A 155 9.56 3.57 -6.57
CA ASP A 155 10.54 2.53 -6.87
C ASP A 155 9.94 1.50 -7.83
N LEU A 156 10.72 0.99 -8.77
CA LEU A 156 10.29 -0.10 -9.64
C LEU A 156 10.57 -1.49 -9.04
N THR A 157 11.23 -1.55 -7.88
CA THR A 157 11.54 -2.78 -7.14
C THR A 157 10.35 -3.22 -6.29
N ASP A 158 9.93 -4.47 -6.44
CA ASP A 158 8.94 -5.14 -5.59
C ASP A 158 9.57 -5.71 -4.31
N LEU A 159 8.77 -6.16 -3.33
CA LEU A 159 9.25 -6.64 -2.03
C LEU A 159 10.32 -7.74 -2.10
N TRP A 160 10.26 -8.60 -3.12
CA TRP A 160 11.21 -9.68 -3.35
C TRP A 160 12.42 -9.26 -4.20
N ALA A 161 12.42 -8.05 -4.77
CA ALA A 161 13.33 -7.69 -5.86
C ALA A 161 13.26 -8.72 -7.01
N SER A 162 12.04 -9.12 -7.38
CA SER A 162 11.77 -10.12 -8.41
C SER A 162 11.48 -9.53 -9.79
N ARG A 163 11.45 -8.20 -9.95
CA ARG A 163 11.29 -7.52 -11.23
C ARG A 163 12.16 -8.11 -12.36
N GLN A 164 11.52 -8.42 -13.49
CA GLN A 164 12.16 -8.80 -14.75
C GLN A 164 12.38 -7.61 -15.67
N ASN A 165 11.39 -6.72 -15.75
CA ASN A 165 11.43 -5.46 -16.44
C ASN A 165 10.44 -4.52 -15.76
N ALA A 166 10.69 -3.22 -15.81
CA ALA A 166 9.70 -2.22 -15.42
C ALA A 166 10.01 -0.87 -16.05
N SER A 167 8.99 -0.03 -16.14
CA SER A 167 9.11 1.33 -16.62
C SER A 167 8.34 2.33 -15.76
N VAL A 168 8.78 3.58 -15.87
CA VAL A 168 8.08 4.76 -15.37
C VAL A 168 8.15 5.85 -16.43
N GLN A 169 7.06 6.59 -16.56
CA GLN A 169 6.99 7.87 -17.24
C GLN A 169 6.43 8.89 -16.25
N VAL A 170 7.08 10.04 -16.14
CA VAL A 170 6.73 11.13 -15.22
C VAL A 170 6.23 12.33 -16.02
N ASP A 171 4.96 12.68 -15.85
CA ASP A 171 4.40 13.90 -16.41
C ASP A 171 4.90 15.12 -15.61
N THR A 172 5.59 16.04 -16.26
CA THR A 172 6.24 17.16 -15.56
C THR A 172 5.25 18.19 -14.99
N PRO A 173 4.19 18.60 -15.71
CA PRO A 173 3.23 19.55 -15.17
C PRO A 173 2.49 19.07 -13.92
N THR A 174 2.12 17.79 -13.85
CA THR A 174 1.29 17.26 -12.76
C THR A 174 2.07 16.40 -11.76
N GLY A 175 3.25 15.92 -12.12
CA GLY A 175 3.97 14.89 -11.37
C GLY A 175 3.38 13.49 -11.52
N ARG A 176 2.32 13.31 -12.33
CA ARG A 176 1.69 12.00 -12.54
C ARG A 176 2.73 10.99 -13.00
N MET A 177 2.77 9.83 -12.34
CA MET A 177 3.61 8.72 -12.75
C MET A 177 2.75 7.58 -13.29
N LEU A 178 3.13 7.08 -14.46
CA LEU A 178 2.49 5.92 -15.07
C LEU A 178 3.56 4.93 -15.52
N GLY A 179 3.24 3.65 -15.48
CA GLY A 179 4.22 2.64 -15.85
C GLY A 179 3.72 1.23 -15.65
N ASN A 180 4.65 0.31 -15.72
CA ASN A 180 4.39 -1.11 -15.54
C ASN A 180 5.63 -1.85 -15.07
N GLY A 181 5.45 -3.11 -14.73
CA GLY A 181 6.54 -4.03 -14.51
C GLY A 181 6.08 -5.47 -14.64
N THR A 182 7.02 -6.32 -15.00
CA THR A 182 6.88 -7.77 -15.00
C THR A 182 7.61 -8.34 -13.80
N PHE A 183 6.96 -9.18 -13.02
CA PHE A 183 7.47 -9.71 -11.74
C PHE A 183 7.29 -11.23 -11.67
N LEU A 184 8.02 -11.86 -10.76
CA LEU A 184 7.85 -13.29 -10.50
C LEU A 184 6.82 -13.49 -9.40
N PRO A 185 5.94 -14.50 -9.51
CA PRO A 185 5.05 -14.85 -8.42
C PRO A 185 5.83 -15.55 -7.31
N SER A 186 5.36 -15.44 -6.06
CA SER A 186 5.94 -16.16 -4.91
C SER A 186 5.84 -17.68 -5.10
N PHE A 187 4.73 -18.14 -5.69
CA PHE A 187 4.46 -19.54 -6.02
C PHE A 187 4.05 -19.70 -7.48
N GLY A 188 4.33 -20.86 -8.07
CA GLY A 188 3.98 -21.17 -9.45
C GLY A 188 5.10 -20.87 -10.44
N ALA A 189 4.76 -20.84 -11.73
CA ALA A 189 5.70 -20.65 -12.83
C ALA A 189 5.32 -19.42 -13.66
N GLY A 190 6.31 -18.86 -14.36
CA GLY A 190 6.11 -17.71 -15.24
C GLY A 190 6.26 -16.37 -14.53
N SER A 191 5.57 -15.37 -15.05
CA SER A 191 5.62 -13.99 -14.57
C SER A 191 4.28 -13.30 -14.79
N TYR A 192 3.96 -12.31 -13.99
CA TYR A 192 2.79 -11.44 -14.19
C TYR A 192 3.24 -10.01 -14.49
N ALA A 193 2.41 -9.29 -15.22
CA ALA A 193 2.57 -7.85 -15.43
C ALA A 193 1.59 -7.09 -14.55
N LEU A 194 2.06 -6.02 -13.91
CA LEU A 194 1.22 -5.08 -13.18
C LEU A 194 1.50 -3.67 -13.70
N HIS A 195 0.44 -2.88 -13.82
CA HIS A 195 0.48 -1.50 -14.27
C HIS A 195 -0.02 -0.60 -13.16
N TYR A 196 0.49 0.63 -13.11
CA TYR A 196 0.13 1.60 -12.09
C TYR A 196 -0.12 2.98 -12.68
N CYS A 197 -0.83 3.79 -11.88
CA CYS A 197 -1.04 5.20 -12.09
C CYS A 197 -0.99 5.91 -10.74
N VAL A 198 -0.12 6.91 -10.59
CA VAL A 198 -0.01 7.72 -9.38
C VAL A 198 -0.27 9.18 -9.71
N ASP A 199 -1.24 9.76 -9.01
CA ASP A 199 -1.55 11.19 -9.02
C ASP A 199 -1.22 11.82 -7.67
N PHE A 200 -0.74 13.07 -7.70
CA PHE A 200 -0.40 13.82 -6.50
C PHE A 200 -1.26 15.08 -6.35
N PHE A 201 -1.64 15.38 -5.11
CA PHE A 201 -2.49 16.50 -4.75
C PHE A 201 -2.01 17.16 -3.46
N GLY A 202 -2.50 18.38 -3.20
CA GLY A 202 -2.19 19.12 -1.97
C GLY A 202 -0.86 19.89 -2.01
N ALA A 203 -0.16 19.91 -3.15
CA ALA A 203 1.09 20.64 -3.33
C ALA A 203 1.30 21.00 -4.80
N LYS A 204 2.24 21.92 -5.07
CA LYS A 204 2.69 22.23 -6.44
C LYS A 204 3.97 21.46 -6.76
N VAL A 205 4.09 20.99 -8.00
CA VAL A 205 5.33 20.39 -8.49
C VAL A 205 6.45 21.45 -8.48
N PHE A 206 7.59 21.08 -7.90
CA PHE A 206 8.82 21.86 -7.96
C PHE A 206 9.69 21.37 -9.12
N ASP A 207 10.06 20.09 -9.09
CA ASP A 207 10.69 19.39 -10.20
C ASP A 207 10.39 17.89 -10.18
N THR A 208 10.75 17.23 -11.27
CA THR A 208 10.50 15.81 -11.49
C THR A 208 11.68 15.18 -12.20
N GLY A 209 11.75 13.86 -12.20
CA GLY A 209 12.72 13.14 -13.00
C GLY A 209 12.75 11.66 -12.68
N VAL A 210 13.88 11.05 -13.01
CA VAL A 210 14.13 9.64 -12.77
C VAL A 210 15.39 9.46 -11.92
N TRP A 211 15.48 8.33 -11.24
CA TRP A 211 16.63 7.94 -10.46
C TRP A 211 17.05 6.52 -10.80
N VAL A 212 18.35 6.29 -10.73
CA VAL A 212 18.97 4.96 -10.88
C VAL A 212 20.06 4.84 -9.84
N ASN A 213 20.01 3.74 -9.08
CA ASN A 213 20.91 3.47 -7.97
C ASN A 213 20.86 4.60 -6.92
N ASN A 214 21.92 5.41 -6.79
CA ASN A 214 22.01 6.50 -5.81
C ASN A 214 22.05 7.89 -6.45
N ARG A 215 21.68 8.01 -7.74
CA ARG A 215 21.70 9.28 -8.47
C ARG A 215 20.35 9.54 -9.12
N ALA A 216 19.97 10.81 -9.13
CA ALA A 216 18.79 11.29 -9.81
C ALA A 216 19.13 12.44 -10.74
N GLY A 217 18.31 12.56 -11.78
CA GLY A 217 18.39 13.63 -12.75
C GLY A 217 17.00 14.09 -13.13
N ASN A 218 16.87 15.38 -13.38
CA ASN A 218 15.60 15.96 -13.82
C ASN A 218 15.27 15.55 -15.27
N GLU A 219 16.23 14.99 -16.00
CA GLU A 219 16.04 14.38 -17.31
C GLU A 219 16.80 13.04 -17.38
N PRO A 220 16.28 12.02 -18.10
CA PRO A 220 15.00 12.00 -18.81
C PRO A 220 13.78 11.92 -17.87
N LYS A 221 12.56 12.08 -18.42
CA LYS A 221 11.27 11.86 -17.70
C LYS A 221 10.73 10.44 -17.80
N GLU A 222 11.47 9.55 -18.45
CA GLU A 222 11.11 8.17 -18.64
C GLU A 222 12.30 7.27 -18.34
N LEU A 223 12.02 6.10 -17.78
CA LEU A 223 13.03 5.11 -17.45
C LEU A 223 12.45 3.73 -17.69
N THR A 224 13.24 2.86 -18.32
CA THR A 224 12.98 1.43 -18.39
C THR A 224 14.16 0.70 -17.79
N ILE A 225 13.90 -0.15 -16.80
CA ILE A 225 14.92 -0.96 -16.13
C ILE A 225 14.62 -2.43 -16.41
N THR A 226 15.58 -3.12 -17.03
CA THR A 226 15.57 -4.58 -17.13
C THR A 226 16.09 -5.19 -15.83
N ARG A 227 15.96 -6.51 -15.62
CA ARG A 227 16.44 -7.19 -14.40
C ARG A 227 17.91 -6.88 -14.05
N GLY A 228 18.70 -6.52 -15.06
CA GLY A 228 20.14 -6.33 -15.00
C GLY A 228 20.89 -7.52 -15.60
N PHE A 229 22.21 -7.52 -15.50
CA PHE A 229 23.10 -8.55 -16.04
C PHE A 229 24.06 -9.04 -14.95
N ASN A 230 24.44 -10.32 -14.96
CA ASN A 230 25.41 -10.92 -14.03
C ASN A 230 25.20 -10.55 -12.54
N MET A 231 24.01 -10.82 -11.99
CA MET A 231 23.66 -10.58 -10.58
C MET A 231 23.59 -9.11 -10.14
N PHE A 232 23.81 -8.13 -11.03
CA PHE A 232 23.57 -6.72 -10.71
C PHE A 232 22.08 -6.39 -10.84
N TYR A 233 21.37 -6.38 -9.72
CA TYR A 233 20.02 -5.83 -9.64
C TYR A 233 20.08 -4.31 -9.53
N LEU A 234 19.51 -3.61 -10.51
CA LEU A 234 19.46 -2.14 -10.52
C LEU A 234 18.17 -1.65 -9.87
N GLU A 235 18.31 -0.84 -8.83
CA GLU A 235 17.22 -0.08 -8.22
C GLU A 235 17.02 1.23 -9.00
N GLY A 236 15.77 1.66 -9.16
CA GLY A 236 15.47 2.90 -9.88
C GLY A 236 13.98 3.13 -10.04
N GLY A 237 13.63 4.33 -10.50
CA GLY A 237 12.25 4.73 -10.71
C GLY A 237 12.08 6.22 -10.94
N GLY A 238 10.92 6.75 -10.57
CA GLY A 238 10.56 8.16 -10.75
C GLY A 238 10.61 8.93 -9.44
N PHE A 239 10.71 10.26 -9.53
CA PHE A 239 10.50 11.13 -8.38
C PHE A 239 9.75 12.41 -8.77
N VAL A 240 9.08 13.00 -7.79
CA VAL A 240 8.56 14.37 -7.83
C VAL A 240 8.96 15.07 -6.54
N ARG A 241 9.54 16.26 -6.65
CA ARG A 241 9.67 17.18 -5.51
C ARG A 241 8.57 18.21 -5.55
N PHE A 242 8.12 18.63 -4.37
CA PHE A 242 6.99 19.52 -4.22
C PHE A 242 7.35 20.79 -3.44
N LYS A 243 6.57 21.84 -3.67
CA LYS A 243 6.56 23.09 -2.91
C LYS A 243 5.14 23.50 -2.58
N GLU A 244 5.01 24.48 -1.69
CA GLU A 244 3.72 25.10 -1.37
C GLU A 244 2.67 24.04 -0.94
N LEU A 245 3.09 23.14 -0.04
CA LEU A 245 2.23 22.09 0.51
C LEU A 245 1.10 22.71 1.33
N THR A 246 -0.11 22.23 1.13
CA THR A 246 -1.26 22.52 1.99
C THR A 246 -1.16 21.64 3.23
N ASP A 247 -1.19 22.24 4.42
CA ASP A 247 -1.09 21.54 5.71
C ASP A 247 0.10 20.57 5.81
N ASN A 248 1.25 20.93 5.19
CA ASN A 248 2.45 20.11 5.07
C ASN A 248 2.18 18.69 4.52
N THR A 249 1.12 18.51 3.72
CA THR A 249 0.65 17.19 3.30
C THR A 249 0.70 17.04 1.79
N ILE A 250 1.23 15.90 1.33
CA ILE A 250 1.10 15.43 -0.05
C ILE A 250 0.14 14.24 -0.05
N THR A 251 -0.90 14.32 -0.87
CA THR A 251 -1.86 13.23 -1.06
C THR A 251 -1.53 12.51 -2.36
N ALA A 252 -1.32 11.19 -2.30
CA ALA A 252 -1.12 10.33 -3.46
C ALA A 252 -2.35 9.45 -3.68
N ARG A 253 -2.94 9.50 -4.88
CA ARG A 253 -3.93 8.53 -5.35
C ARG A 253 -3.22 7.53 -6.24
N VAL A 254 -3.23 6.26 -5.84
CA VAL A 254 -2.52 5.17 -6.53
C VAL A 254 -3.53 4.16 -7.06
N GLY A 255 -3.55 3.92 -8.37
CA GLY A 255 -4.34 2.87 -9.00
C GLY A 255 -3.47 1.78 -9.57
N VAL A 256 -3.99 0.56 -9.60
CA VAL A 256 -3.35 -0.59 -10.26
C VAL A 256 -4.28 -1.25 -11.27
N SER A 257 -3.66 -1.95 -12.23
CA SER A 257 -4.35 -2.87 -13.11
C SER A 257 -3.40 -3.94 -13.64
N PHE A 258 -3.88 -5.17 -13.77
CA PHE A 258 -3.15 -6.25 -14.45
C PHE A 258 -3.28 -6.18 -15.99
N LYS A 259 -4.11 -5.26 -16.51
CA LYS A 259 -4.34 -5.10 -17.97
C LYS A 259 -3.44 -4.06 -18.61
N ASN A 260 -3.45 -2.83 -18.12
CA ASN A 260 -2.65 -1.71 -18.65
C ASN A 260 -2.73 -0.46 -17.74
N SER A 261 -1.82 0.50 -17.95
CA SER A 261 -1.77 1.75 -17.17
C SER A 261 -2.99 2.66 -17.37
N ASN A 262 -3.60 2.65 -18.56
CA ASN A 262 -4.84 3.40 -18.81
C ASN A 262 -6.01 2.88 -17.97
N GLN A 263 -6.10 1.56 -17.78
CA GLN A 263 -7.08 0.94 -16.89
C GLN A 263 -6.75 1.28 -15.43
N ALA A 264 -5.48 1.24 -15.03
CA ALA A 264 -5.06 1.63 -13.68
C ALA A 264 -5.47 3.08 -13.33
N CYS A 265 -5.24 4.04 -14.24
CA CYS A 265 -5.71 5.42 -14.05
C CYS A 265 -7.23 5.50 -13.98
N ARG A 266 -7.96 4.82 -14.90
CA ARG A 266 -9.43 4.82 -14.92
C ARG A 266 -10.03 4.24 -13.64
N ASN A 267 -9.45 3.16 -13.10
CA ASN A 267 -9.86 2.56 -11.83
C ASN A 267 -9.73 3.59 -10.71
N ALA A 268 -8.55 4.21 -10.56
CA ALA A 268 -8.31 5.22 -9.53
C ALA A 268 -9.22 6.45 -9.65
N GLU A 269 -9.33 7.01 -10.85
CA GLU A 269 -10.11 8.21 -11.12
C GLU A 269 -11.61 8.00 -10.92
N LYS A 270 -12.11 6.81 -11.28
CA LYS A 270 -13.53 6.45 -11.09
C LYS A 270 -13.87 6.17 -9.63
N GLU A 271 -12.99 5.45 -8.93
CA GLU A 271 -13.27 5.01 -7.55
C GLU A 271 -12.96 6.09 -6.51
N ILE A 272 -12.03 7.01 -6.80
CA ILE A 272 -11.63 8.10 -5.91
C ILE A 272 -11.62 9.42 -6.71
N PRO A 273 -12.79 9.96 -7.10
CA PRO A 273 -12.87 11.12 -8.00
C PRO A 273 -12.41 12.44 -7.37
N ASP A 274 -12.45 12.57 -6.04
CA ASP A 274 -12.06 13.79 -5.32
C ASP A 274 -11.03 13.49 -4.19
N PRO A 275 -9.74 13.34 -4.54
CA PRO A 275 -8.71 12.86 -3.63
C PRO A 275 -8.47 13.75 -2.40
N LEU A 276 -8.76 15.04 -2.47
CA LEU A 276 -8.58 15.95 -1.34
C LEU A 276 -9.72 15.86 -0.32
N ASN A 277 -10.92 15.45 -0.74
CA ASN A 277 -12.10 15.39 0.13
C ASN A 277 -12.58 13.96 0.43
N ASN A 278 -12.09 12.93 -0.28
CA ASN A 278 -12.60 11.57 -0.16
C ASN A 278 -11.97 10.73 0.95
N PHE A 279 -10.86 11.13 1.58
CA PHE A 279 -10.14 10.28 2.54
C PHE A 279 -11.05 9.73 3.66
N ASP A 280 -11.73 10.62 4.40
CA ASP A 280 -12.57 10.19 5.52
C ASP A 280 -13.80 9.41 5.05
N SER A 281 -14.34 9.73 3.87
CA SER A 281 -15.45 8.98 3.27
C SER A 281 -15.04 7.57 2.81
N LEU A 282 -13.80 7.38 2.35
CA LEU A 282 -13.25 6.07 1.99
C LEU A 282 -13.03 5.22 3.24
N VAL A 283 -12.43 5.78 4.30
CA VAL A 283 -12.31 5.11 5.60
C VAL A 283 -13.67 4.69 6.13
N LYS A 284 -14.66 5.60 6.10
CA LYS A 284 -16.02 5.30 6.53
C LYS A 284 -16.64 4.18 5.68
N SER A 285 -16.53 4.27 4.36
CA SER A 285 -17.09 3.27 3.43
C SER A 285 -16.44 1.90 3.63
N ALA A 286 -15.12 1.83 3.79
CA ALA A 286 -14.43 0.58 4.09
C ALA A 286 -14.91 -0.03 5.42
N LYS A 287 -15.04 0.78 6.48
CA LYS A 287 -15.59 0.33 7.77
C LYS A 287 -17.05 -0.10 7.68
N ASP A 288 -17.86 0.57 6.85
CA ASP A 288 -19.25 0.19 6.56
C ASP A 288 -19.30 -1.19 5.87
N THR A 289 -18.49 -1.40 4.82
CA THR A 289 -18.39 -2.68 4.10
C THR A 289 -17.93 -3.82 5.00
N TRP A 290 -16.93 -3.60 5.86
CA TRP A 290 -16.51 -4.60 6.85
C TRP A 290 -17.59 -4.90 7.88
N ARG A 291 -18.33 -3.89 8.35
CA ARG A 291 -19.47 -4.10 9.26
C ARG A 291 -20.57 -4.93 8.62
N GLU A 292 -20.86 -4.69 7.34
CA GLU A 292 -21.81 -5.50 6.58
C GLU A 292 -21.34 -6.95 6.47
N LYS A 293 -20.07 -7.18 6.10
CA LYS A 293 -19.53 -8.55 5.95
C LYS A 293 -19.45 -9.34 7.25
N LEU A 294 -19.15 -8.68 8.38
CA LEU A 294 -19.09 -9.33 9.69
C LEU A 294 -20.47 -9.46 10.36
N GLY A 295 -21.45 -8.66 9.94
CA GLY A 295 -22.79 -8.58 10.53
C GLY A 295 -23.58 -9.89 10.61
N PRO A 296 -23.45 -10.85 9.67
CA PRO A 296 -24.10 -12.15 9.77
C PRO A 296 -23.65 -13.00 10.95
N VAL A 297 -22.49 -12.71 11.55
CA VAL A 297 -21.96 -13.47 12.69
C VAL A 297 -22.33 -12.75 14.00
N SER A 298 -22.89 -13.49 14.95
CA SER A 298 -23.19 -13.01 16.29
C SER A 298 -22.70 -14.02 17.32
N ILE A 299 -21.89 -13.57 18.28
CA ILE A 299 -21.34 -14.41 19.34
C ILE A 299 -21.92 -14.05 20.71
N LYS A 300 -22.05 -15.04 21.59
CA LYS A 300 -22.24 -14.81 23.03
C LYS A 300 -20.93 -15.16 23.71
N ALA A 301 -20.25 -14.16 24.29
CA ALA A 301 -18.90 -14.34 24.83
C ALA A 301 -18.83 -15.42 25.93
N GLY A 302 -19.90 -15.63 26.71
CA GLY A 302 -19.98 -16.73 27.68
C GLY A 302 -18.88 -16.73 28.75
N GLY A 303 -18.24 -15.58 29.00
CA GLY A 303 -17.08 -15.45 29.89
C GLY A 303 -15.72 -15.41 29.18
N ALA A 304 -15.67 -15.49 27.85
CA ALA A 304 -14.46 -15.31 27.07
C ALA A 304 -13.83 -13.92 27.32
N THR A 305 -12.50 -13.89 27.47
CA THR A 305 -11.74 -12.65 27.63
C THR A 305 -11.81 -11.79 26.37
N GLU A 306 -11.44 -10.52 26.49
CA GLU A 306 -11.32 -9.62 25.35
C GLU A 306 -10.32 -10.16 24.31
N ASP A 307 -9.19 -10.73 24.75
CA ASP A 307 -8.17 -11.29 23.85
C ASP A 307 -8.70 -12.46 23.02
N VAL A 308 -9.52 -13.34 23.61
CA VAL A 308 -10.15 -14.45 22.87
C VAL A 308 -11.15 -13.90 21.84
N GLN A 309 -11.91 -12.87 22.21
CA GLN A 309 -12.82 -12.21 21.27
C GLN A 309 -12.05 -11.50 20.14
N LYS A 310 -10.93 -10.82 20.45
CA LYS A 310 -10.05 -10.22 19.45
C LYS A 310 -9.51 -11.27 18.50
N SER A 311 -9.00 -12.39 19.03
CA SER A 311 -8.51 -13.50 18.21
C SER A 311 -9.59 -14.05 17.28
N PHE A 312 -10.82 -14.25 17.77
CA PHE A 312 -11.93 -14.74 16.97
C PHE A 312 -12.29 -13.78 15.83
N TRP A 313 -12.51 -12.50 16.15
CA TRP A 313 -12.94 -11.50 15.16
C TRP A 313 -11.84 -11.16 14.16
N SER A 314 -10.59 -11.10 14.61
CA SER A 314 -9.43 -10.89 13.72
C SER A 314 -9.20 -12.10 12.81
N GLY A 315 -9.41 -13.32 13.33
CA GLY A 315 -9.39 -14.54 12.50
C GLY A 315 -10.48 -14.51 11.42
N LEU A 316 -11.72 -14.16 11.80
CA LEU A 316 -12.82 -14.04 10.83
C LEU A 316 -12.56 -12.95 9.77
N TYR A 317 -12.02 -11.80 10.18
CA TYR A 317 -11.57 -10.74 9.28
C TYR A 317 -10.55 -11.26 8.25
N ARG A 318 -9.53 -12.01 8.70
CA ARG A 318 -8.47 -12.57 7.83
C ARG A 318 -8.98 -13.55 6.78
N ASN A 319 -10.04 -14.30 7.09
CA ASN A 319 -10.69 -15.22 6.12
C ASN A 319 -11.34 -14.50 4.93
N MET A 320 -11.42 -13.16 4.97
CA MET A 320 -11.95 -12.34 3.89
C MET A 320 -10.90 -11.39 3.32
N ILE A 321 -9.61 -11.62 3.56
CA ILE A 321 -8.51 -10.85 2.94
C ILE A 321 -8.07 -11.51 1.62
N SER A 322 -8.11 -12.85 1.60
CA SER A 322 -7.86 -13.69 0.43
C SER A 322 -9.00 -14.70 0.29
N PRO A 323 -9.38 -15.13 -0.93
CA PRO A 323 -8.82 -14.69 -2.22
C PRO A 323 -9.18 -13.22 -2.54
N GLN A 324 -8.44 -12.61 -3.46
CA GLN A 324 -8.65 -11.24 -3.87
C GLN A 324 -9.57 -11.19 -5.09
N ASN A 325 -10.44 -10.19 -5.16
CA ASN A 325 -11.35 -9.94 -6.27
C ASN A 325 -10.61 -9.27 -7.42
N TYR A 326 -10.33 -10.03 -8.47
CA TYR A 326 -9.65 -9.60 -9.69
C TYR A 326 -10.65 -9.39 -10.84
N THR A 327 -11.93 -9.20 -10.53
CA THR A 327 -12.98 -9.01 -11.54
C THR A 327 -12.66 -7.82 -12.43
N GLY A 328 -12.62 -8.05 -13.74
CA GLY A 328 -12.25 -7.01 -14.72
C GLY A 328 -10.74 -6.79 -14.87
N GLU A 329 -9.90 -7.50 -14.12
CA GLU A 329 -8.44 -7.36 -14.15
C GLU A 329 -7.72 -8.53 -14.82
N ASN A 330 -8.42 -9.53 -15.35
CA ASN A 330 -7.75 -10.59 -16.11
C ASN A 330 -7.20 -10.06 -17.47
N PRO A 331 -5.90 -10.20 -17.78
CA PRO A 331 -5.31 -9.67 -19.02
C PRO A 331 -5.59 -10.50 -20.26
N TYR A 332 -6.04 -11.75 -20.10
CA TYR A 332 -6.19 -12.70 -21.21
C TYR A 332 -7.64 -12.87 -21.67
N TRP A 333 -8.62 -12.65 -20.79
CA TRP A 333 -10.03 -12.71 -21.14
C TRP A 333 -10.86 -11.74 -20.30
N ASP A 334 -12.05 -11.40 -20.81
CA ASP A 334 -13.07 -10.69 -20.05
C ASP A 334 -14.35 -11.52 -20.08
N SER A 335 -14.70 -12.10 -18.93
CA SER A 335 -15.84 -13.01 -18.80
C SER A 335 -17.11 -12.31 -18.30
N GLY A 336 -17.01 -11.05 -17.83
CA GLY A 336 -18.12 -10.33 -17.20
C GLY A 336 -18.68 -10.97 -15.91
N ILE A 337 -18.05 -12.04 -15.41
CA ILE A 337 -18.41 -12.73 -14.16
C ILE A 337 -17.33 -12.48 -13.10
N PRO A 338 -17.65 -12.63 -11.81
CA PRO A 338 -16.66 -12.46 -10.76
C PRO A 338 -15.45 -13.39 -10.93
N TYR A 339 -14.25 -12.84 -10.78
CA TYR A 339 -12.98 -13.56 -10.84
C TYR A 339 -12.20 -13.27 -9.57
N PHE A 340 -11.84 -14.32 -8.84
CA PHE A 340 -11.06 -14.24 -7.61
C PHE A 340 -9.78 -15.05 -7.77
N ASP A 341 -8.66 -14.52 -7.29
CA ASP A 341 -7.34 -15.14 -7.34
C ASP A 341 -6.58 -14.98 -6.00
N SER A 342 -5.33 -15.43 -5.91
CA SER A 342 -4.56 -15.51 -4.65
C SER A 342 -5.21 -16.45 -3.63
N PHE A 343 -5.71 -17.60 -4.12
CA PHE A 343 -6.17 -18.69 -3.25
C PHE A 343 -4.96 -19.54 -2.83
N TYR A 344 -4.68 -19.61 -1.53
CA TYR A 344 -3.63 -20.45 -0.97
C TYR A 344 -4.28 -21.58 -0.16
N TRP A 345 -3.78 -22.82 -0.32
CA TRP A 345 -4.27 -24.02 0.36
C TRP A 345 -3.39 -24.44 1.53
#